data_AF-A0A6I2P492-F1
#
_entry.id   AF-A0A6I2P492-F1
#
_cell.length_a   1.000
_cell.length_b   1.000
_cell.length_c   1.000
_cell.angle_alpha   90.00
_cell.angle_beta   90.00
_cell.angle_gamma   90.00
#
_symmetry.space_group_name_H-M   'P 1'
#
loop_
_entity.id
_entity.type
_entity.pdbx_description
1 polymer ?
#
loop_
_entity_poly.entity_id
_entity_poly.type
_entity_poly.pdbx_seq_one_letter_code
_entity_poly.pdbx_strand_id
1 'polypeptide(L)'
;LNNKAETVLQITKSQQDGNISEVKAMHIRDREFDPFAFRINDNALPEIVDGYVFQQPKQDRNFPLTELTEQQHRKALENGFGKQVVQGYSNVIAALKQGYASIGYERGRNVLVSLNKFLVNKRMIVKEGKGYRYNPDFHY
;
A
#
# COMPACT_ATOMS: atom_id res chain seq x y z
N LEU A 1 -10.49 -7.82 -25.22
CA LEU A 1 -9.31 -8.51 -25.79
C LEU A 1 -9.70 -9.96 -26.09
N ASN A 2 -9.55 -10.44 -27.34
CA ASN A 2 -9.81 -11.83 -27.71
C ASN A 2 -8.47 -12.59 -27.81
N ASN A 3 -7.92 -13.00 -26.66
CA ASN A 3 -6.64 -13.72 -26.61
C ASN A 3 -6.88 -15.24 -26.68
N LYS A 4 -6.19 -15.90 -27.63
CA LYS A 4 -6.23 -17.37 -27.84
C LYS A 4 -5.06 -18.12 -27.18
N ALA A 5 -4.15 -17.42 -26.50
CA ALA A 5 -3.02 -18.02 -25.81
C ALA A 5 -3.47 -18.71 -24.51
N GLU A 6 -2.83 -19.83 -24.18
CA GLU A 6 -3.09 -20.58 -22.94
C GLU A 6 -2.51 -19.88 -21.70
N THR A 7 -1.35 -19.20 -21.87
CA THR A 7 -0.69 -18.41 -20.83
C THR A 7 -0.21 -17.08 -21.41
N VAL A 8 -0.46 -15.98 -20.69
CA VAL A 8 0.02 -14.64 -21.00
C VAL A 8 0.78 -14.11 -19.80
N LEU A 9 2.06 -13.80 -19.99
CA LEU A 9 2.94 -13.25 -18.97
C LEU A 9 3.20 -11.76 -19.24
N GLN A 10 3.23 -10.98 -18.17
CA GLN A 10 3.72 -9.62 -18.16
C GLN A 10 5.16 -9.62 -17.64
N ILE A 11 6.07 -9.11 -18.46
CA ILE A 11 7.47 -8.90 -18.10
C ILE A 11 7.72 -7.39 -18.07
N THR A 12 8.16 -6.88 -16.93
CA THR A 12 8.44 -5.44 -16.74
C THR A 12 9.79 -5.26 -16.06
N LYS A 13 10.51 -4.21 -16.45
CA LYS A 13 11.73 -3.79 -15.77
C LYS A 13 11.42 -3.42 -14.31
N SER A 14 12.27 -3.87 -13.38
CA SER A 14 12.12 -3.52 -11.96
C SER A 14 12.27 -2.02 -11.74
N GLN A 15 11.47 -1.48 -10.81
CA GLN A 15 11.59 -0.09 -10.35
C GLN A 15 12.76 0.11 -9.36
N GLN A 16 13.31 -0.99 -8.83
CA GLN A 16 14.42 -0.99 -7.86
C GLN A 16 15.78 -1.10 -8.55
N ASP A 17 15.87 -1.96 -9.57
CA ASP A 17 17.10 -2.22 -10.31
C ASP A 17 16.82 -2.35 -11.80
N GLY A 18 17.53 -1.56 -12.61
CA GLY A 18 17.34 -1.55 -14.04
C GLY A 18 17.80 -2.81 -14.80
N ASN A 19 18.55 -3.69 -14.15
CA ASN A 19 19.04 -4.94 -14.74
C ASN A 19 18.13 -6.14 -14.44
N ILE A 20 17.11 -5.93 -13.61
CA ILE A 20 16.17 -6.98 -13.19
C ILE A 20 14.85 -6.83 -13.95
N SER A 21 14.31 -7.95 -14.39
CA SER A 21 12.97 -8.08 -14.97
C SER A 21 12.06 -8.85 -14.02
N GLU A 22 10.90 -8.27 -13.73
CA GLU A 22 9.80 -8.88 -12.97
C GLU A 22 8.86 -9.61 -13.92
N VAL A 23 8.50 -10.85 -13.59
CA VAL A 23 7.54 -11.67 -14.34
C VAL A 23 6.30 -11.90 -13.50
N LYS A 24 5.12 -11.56 -14.07
CA LYS A 24 3.81 -11.77 -13.46
C LYS A 24 2.87 -12.44 -14.45
N ALA A 25 2.00 -13.33 -14.00
CA ALA A 25 0.94 -13.87 -14.83
C ALA A 25 -0.13 -12.78 -15.06
N MET A 26 -0.42 -12.47 -16.33
CA MET A 26 -1.60 -11.67 -16.69
C MET A 26 -2.83 -12.55 -16.88
N HIS A 27 -2.63 -13.75 -17.43
CA HIS A 27 -3.67 -14.75 -17.63
C HIS A 27 -3.02 -16.13 -17.67
N ILE A 28 -3.47 -17.06 -16.83
CA ILE A 28 -2.99 -18.45 -16.84
C ILE A 28 -4.17 -19.38 -16.62
N ARG A 29 -4.26 -20.46 -17.40
CA ARG A 29 -5.39 -21.40 -17.33
C ARG A 29 -5.06 -22.73 -16.66
N ASP A 30 -3.78 -23.11 -16.66
CA ASP A 30 -3.38 -24.48 -16.33
C ASP A 30 -2.63 -24.56 -14.99
N ARG A 31 -1.45 -23.93 -14.89
CA ARG A 31 -0.63 -23.97 -13.68
C ARG A 31 -0.27 -22.57 -13.18
N GLU A 32 -0.91 -22.15 -12.10
CA GLU A 32 -0.52 -20.93 -11.39
C GLU A 32 0.91 -21.04 -10.86
N PHE A 33 1.60 -19.90 -10.81
CA PHE A 33 2.93 -19.77 -10.24
C PHE A 33 3.08 -18.40 -9.57
N ASP A 34 3.91 -18.34 -8.53
CA ASP A 34 4.22 -17.08 -7.86
C ASP A 34 5.09 -16.18 -8.75
N PRO A 35 4.88 -14.85 -8.75
CA PRO A 35 5.77 -13.94 -9.45
C PRO A 35 7.24 -14.19 -9.11
N PHE A 36 8.09 -14.15 -10.14
CA PHE A 36 9.54 -14.31 -9.99
C PHE A 36 10.29 -13.24 -10.79
N ALA A 37 11.55 -13.03 -10.44
CA ALA A 37 12.41 -12.07 -11.11
C ALA A 37 13.63 -12.76 -11.70
N PHE A 38 14.09 -12.24 -12.84
CA PHE A 38 15.31 -12.70 -13.50
C PHE A 38 16.14 -11.52 -13.97
N ARG A 39 17.44 -11.75 -14.21
CA ARG A 39 18.34 -10.83 -14.90
C ARG A 39 18.94 -11.50 -16.11
N ILE A 40 19.43 -10.73 -17.06
CA ILE A 40 20.23 -11.25 -18.18
C ILE A 40 21.70 -11.26 -17.75
N ASN A 41 22.33 -12.44 -17.81
CA ASN A 41 23.76 -12.59 -17.49
C ASN A 41 24.65 -12.19 -18.68
N ASP A 42 25.97 -12.26 -18.50
CA ASP A 42 26.96 -11.92 -19.53
C ASP A 42 26.87 -12.80 -20.78
N ASN A 43 26.25 -13.99 -20.67
CA ASN A 43 26.00 -14.90 -21.79
C ASN A 43 24.66 -14.63 -22.49
N ALA A 44 24.00 -13.51 -22.19
CA ALA A 44 22.67 -13.13 -22.69
C ALA A 44 21.54 -14.12 -22.30
N LEU A 45 21.73 -14.90 -21.23
CA LEU A 45 20.75 -15.86 -20.73
C LEU A 45 20.02 -15.34 -19.46
N PRO A 46 18.74 -15.71 -19.27
CA PRO A 46 18.02 -15.38 -18.05
C PRO A 46 18.47 -16.22 -16.86
N GLU A 47 18.78 -15.56 -15.74
CA GLU A 47 19.08 -16.17 -14.45
C GLU A 47 18.09 -15.67 -13.39
N ILE A 48 17.54 -16.58 -12.58
CA ILE A 48 16.66 -16.22 -11.46
C ILE A 48 17.42 -15.37 -10.46
N VAL A 49 16.76 -14.32 -9.95
CA VAL A 49 17.27 -13.52 -8.84
C VAL A 49 16.62 -14.00 -7.56
N ASP A 50 17.37 -14.78 -6.78
CA ASP A 50 16.92 -15.27 -5.48
C ASP A 50 16.72 -14.14 -4.47
N GLY A 51 15.67 -14.24 -3.66
CA GLY A 51 15.36 -13.26 -2.62
C GLY A 51 14.84 -11.92 -3.14
N TYR A 52 14.49 -11.81 -4.43
CA TYR A 52 13.92 -10.57 -4.96
C TYR A 52 12.57 -10.26 -4.32
N VAL A 53 12.49 -9.11 -3.64
CA VAL A 53 11.26 -8.63 -3.02
C VAL A 53 10.53 -7.72 -4.01
N PHE A 54 9.42 -8.21 -4.54
CA PHE A 54 8.52 -7.41 -5.36
C PHE A 54 8.03 -6.20 -4.58
N GLN A 55 8.09 -5.02 -5.19
CA GLN A 55 7.36 -3.89 -4.63
C GLN A 55 5.88 -4.25 -4.65
N GLN A 56 5.23 -4.15 -3.49
CA GLN A 56 3.78 -4.17 -3.46
C GLN A 56 3.29 -3.08 -4.42
N PRO A 57 2.30 -3.38 -5.28
CA PRO A 57 1.74 -2.37 -6.15
C PRO A 57 1.37 -1.18 -5.28
N LYS A 58 2.00 -0.03 -5.52
CA LYS A 58 1.60 1.22 -4.87
C LYS A 58 0.14 1.39 -5.26
N GLN A 59 -0.76 1.18 -4.30
CA GLN A 59 -2.19 1.32 -4.56
C GLN A 59 -2.41 2.69 -5.16
N ASP A 60 -3.33 2.73 -6.14
CA ASP A 60 -3.59 3.92 -6.94
C ASP A 60 -3.62 5.15 -6.03
N ARG A 61 -2.69 6.08 -6.28
CA ARG A 61 -2.55 7.29 -5.47
C ARG A 61 -3.80 8.18 -5.60
N ASN A 62 -4.59 7.96 -6.65
CA ASN A 62 -5.88 8.62 -6.86
C ASN A 62 -7.03 7.95 -6.10
N PHE A 63 -6.86 6.73 -5.57
CA PHE A 63 -7.91 6.10 -4.78
C PHE A 63 -8.19 6.95 -3.51
N PRO A 64 -9.46 7.37 -3.30
CA PRO A 64 -9.82 8.20 -2.17
C PRO A 64 -9.73 7.40 -0.87
N LEU A 65 -8.95 7.91 0.10
CA LEU A 65 -8.78 7.25 1.40
C LEU A 65 -10.07 7.16 2.22
N THR A 66 -11.11 7.89 1.85
CA THR A 66 -12.44 7.85 2.47
C THR A 66 -13.28 6.67 2.01
N GLU A 67 -12.86 5.94 0.97
CA GLU A 67 -13.55 4.74 0.46
C GLU A 67 -12.90 3.44 0.93
N LEU A 68 -11.90 3.53 1.82
CA LEU A 68 -11.29 2.33 2.40
C LEU A 68 -12.28 1.58 3.27
N THR A 69 -12.04 0.27 3.41
CA THR A 69 -12.85 -0.54 4.31
C THR A 69 -12.57 -0.18 5.76
N GLU A 70 -13.52 -0.47 6.64
CA GLU A 70 -13.35 -0.28 8.08
C GLU A 70 -12.08 -0.96 8.61
N GLN A 71 -11.82 -2.19 8.17
CA GLN A 71 -10.63 -2.95 8.60
C GLN A 71 -9.32 -2.29 8.16
N GLN A 72 -9.29 -1.68 6.97
CA GLN A 72 -8.12 -0.93 6.50
C GLN A 72 -7.90 0.33 7.36
N HIS A 73 -8.97 1.05 7.68
CA HIS A 73 -8.91 2.20 8.60
C HIS A 73 -8.39 1.80 9.98
N ARG A 74 -8.91 0.69 10.57
CA ARG A 74 -8.45 0.15 11.86
C ARG A 74 -6.96 -0.14 11.82
N LYS A 75 -6.50 -0.93 10.84
CA LYS A 75 -5.10 -1.31 10.71
C LYS A 75 -4.17 -0.10 10.56
N ALA A 76 -4.55 0.88 9.74
CA ALA A 76 -3.76 2.11 9.57
C ALA A 76 -3.68 2.93 10.87
N LEU A 77 -4.79 3.08 11.58
CA LEU A 77 -4.85 3.85 12.82
C LEU A 77 -4.13 3.15 13.98
N GLU A 78 -4.23 1.83 14.08
CA GLU A 78 -3.43 1.04 15.03
C GLU A 78 -1.94 1.19 14.77
N ASN A 79 -1.50 1.12 13.51
CA ASN A 79 -0.09 1.30 13.15
C ASN A 79 0.41 2.74 13.34
N GLY A 80 -0.46 3.75 13.18
CA GLY A 80 -0.08 5.16 13.28
C GLY A 80 -0.19 5.75 14.69
N PHE A 81 -1.27 5.44 15.40
CA PHE A 81 -1.58 6.00 16.73
C PHE A 81 -1.36 4.99 17.85
N GLY A 82 -1.48 3.68 17.59
CA GLY A 82 -1.46 2.65 18.61
C GLY A 82 -2.51 2.90 19.70
N LYS A 83 -2.08 2.86 20.98
CA LYS A 83 -2.92 3.13 22.16
C LYS A 83 -2.70 4.51 22.78
N GLN A 84 -1.90 5.38 22.15
CA GLN A 84 -1.50 6.66 22.71
C GLN A 84 -2.25 7.84 22.09
N VAL A 85 -2.27 8.96 22.82
CA VAL A 85 -2.76 10.23 22.31
C VAL A 85 -1.63 10.94 21.58
N VAL A 86 -1.82 11.21 20.29
CA VAL A 86 -0.85 11.95 19.49
C VAL A 86 -1.09 13.45 19.67
N GLN A 87 -0.16 14.12 20.34
CA GLN A 87 -0.25 15.55 20.65
C GLN A 87 0.34 16.41 19.53
N GLY A 88 -0.36 17.50 19.19
CA GLY A 88 0.08 18.44 18.16
C GLY A 88 -0.34 18.03 16.75
N TYR A 89 -0.93 18.99 16.03
CA TYR A 89 -1.52 18.72 14.71
C TYR A 89 -0.51 18.20 13.68
N SER A 90 0.73 18.70 13.70
CA SER A 90 1.80 18.21 12.82
C SER A 90 2.10 16.73 13.05
N ASN A 91 2.14 16.30 14.32
CA ASN A 91 2.44 14.93 14.71
C ASN A 91 1.27 14.00 14.36
N VAL A 92 0.03 14.49 14.48
CA VAL A 92 -1.19 13.76 14.06
C VAL A 92 -1.12 13.46 12.56
N ILE A 93 -0.77 14.45 11.75
CA ILE A 93 -0.61 14.26 10.29
C ILE A 93 0.56 13.32 9.98
N ALA A 94 1.67 13.38 10.74
CA ALA A 94 2.78 12.45 10.58
C ALA A 94 2.39 11.00 10.94
N ALA A 95 1.66 10.81 12.03
CA ALA A 95 1.12 9.51 12.45
C ALA A 95 0.15 8.93 11.42
N LEU A 96 -0.75 9.76 10.86
CA LEU A 96 -1.61 9.36 9.75
C LEU A 96 -0.79 8.98 8.51
N LYS A 97 0.25 9.74 8.16
CA LYS A 97 1.12 9.41 7.02
C LYS A 97 1.74 8.02 7.20
N GLN A 98 2.33 7.77 8.37
CA GLN A 98 2.99 6.50 8.68
C GLN A 98 1.98 5.34 8.70
N GLY A 99 0.85 5.52 9.38
CA GLY A 99 -0.19 4.50 9.51
C GLY A 99 -0.74 4.06 8.15
N TYR A 100 -1.10 5.01 7.29
CA TYR A 100 -1.62 4.69 5.96
C TYR A 100 -0.54 4.21 4.98
N ALA A 101 0.70 4.71 5.07
CA ALA A 101 1.81 4.17 4.28
C ALA A 101 2.08 2.70 4.63
N SER A 102 1.92 2.29 5.89
CA SER A 102 2.13 0.90 6.33
C SER A 102 1.17 -0.12 5.72
N ILE A 103 0.04 0.34 5.19
CA ILE A 103 -0.96 -0.50 4.50
C ILE A 103 -0.99 -0.23 2.98
N GLY A 104 0.04 0.45 2.43
CA GLY A 104 0.17 0.72 1.00
C GLY A 104 -0.43 2.03 0.49
N TYR A 105 -1.06 2.82 1.36
CA TYR A 105 -1.76 4.07 1.03
C TYR A 105 -0.98 5.34 1.41
N GLU A 106 0.26 5.47 0.93
CA GLU A 106 1.03 6.70 1.15
C GLU A 106 0.37 7.90 0.45
N ARG A 107 0.25 9.05 1.15
CA ARG A 107 -0.35 10.28 0.64
C ARG A 107 0.39 11.54 1.11
N GLY A 108 0.19 12.62 0.35
CA GLY A 108 0.69 13.95 0.67
C GLY A 108 -0.14 14.65 1.77
N ARG A 109 0.45 15.70 2.37
CA ARG A 109 -0.11 16.44 3.51
C ARG A 109 -1.55 16.89 3.31
N ASN A 110 -1.88 17.46 2.15
CA ASN A 110 -3.23 18.01 1.89
C ASN A 110 -4.33 16.93 1.96
N VAL A 111 -4.03 15.73 1.43
CA VAL A 111 -4.95 14.59 1.50
C VAL A 111 -5.12 14.13 2.96
N LEU A 112 -4.02 14.08 3.72
CA LEU A 112 -4.06 13.69 5.13
C LEU A 112 -4.80 14.70 6.02
N VAL A 113 -4.76 15.99 5.69
CA VAL A 113 -5.55 17.03 6.35
C VAL A 113 -7.05 16.79 6.14
N SER A 114 -7.47 16.49 4.90
CA SER A 114 -8.85 16.14 4.58
C SER A 114 -9.27 14.83 5.23
N LEU A 115 -8.39 13.83 5.22
CA LEU A 115 -8.59 12.55 5.89
C LEU A 115 -8.81 12.73 7.39
N ASN A 116 -8.01 13.55 8.07
CA ASN A 116 -8.19 13.83 9.49
C ASN A 116 -9.60 14.37 9.79
N LYS A 117 -10.12 15.29 8.95
CA LYS A 117 -11.50 15.80 9.10
C LYS A 117 -12.53 14.68 8.98
N PHE A 118 -12.36 13.80 7.99
CA PHE A 118 -13.22 12.64 7.79
C PHE A 118 -13.19 11.67 8.98
N LEU A 119 -12.00 11.30 9.46
CA LEU A 119 -11.83 10.37 10.57
C LEU A 119 -12.42 10.90 11.89
N VAL A 120 -12.31 12.22 12.13
CA VAL A 120 -12.95 12.86 13.28
C VAL A 120 -14.47 12.83 13.15
N ASN A 121 -15.02 13.12 11.97
CA ASN A 121 -16.46 13.09 11.72
C ASN A 121 -17.02 11.67 11.95
N LYS A 122 -16.34 10.66 11.42
CA LYS A 122 -16.66 9.24 11.63
C LYS A 122 -16.31 8.70 13.02
N ARG A 123 -15.83 9.54 13.94
CA ARG A 123 -15.39 9.18 15.31
C ARG A 123 -14.36 8.04 15.36
N MET A 124 -13.60 7.85 14.29
CA MET A 124 -12.48 6.89 14.25
C MET A 124 -11.28 7.40 15.05
N ILE A 125 -11.10 8.73 15.07
CA ILE A 125 -10.20 9.42 15.99
C ILE A 125 -10.99 10.47 16.76
N VAL A 126 -10.67 10.64 18.03
CA VAL A 126 -11.35 11.57 18.93
C VAL A 126 -10.33 12.59 19.42
N LYS A 127 -10.75 13.87 19.45
CA LYS A 127 -9.90 14.95 19.95
C LYS A 127 -9.79 14.84 21.47
N GLU A 128 -8.56 14.86 21.98
CA GLU A 128 -8.25 14.77 23.40
C GLU A 128 -7.23 15.86 23.76
N GLY A 129 -7.73 16.94 24.35
CA GLY A 129 -6.95 18.15 24.63
C GLY A 129 -6.38 18.79 23.35
N LYS A 130 -5.04 18.87 23.25
CA LYS A 130 -4.30 19.39 22.09
C LYS A 130 -3.93 18.28 21.08
N GLY A 131 -4.42 17.07 21.28
CA GLY A 131 -4.09 15.89 20.49
C GLY A 131 -5.32 15.11 20.02
N TYR A 132 -5.06 13.96 19.41
CA TYR A 132 -6.08 13.03 18.93
C TYR A 132 -5.71 11.61 19.33
N ARG A 133 -6.71 10.81 19.66
CA ARG A 133 -6.59 9.40 20.03
C ARG A 133 -7.38 8.53 19.06
N TYR A 134 -6.85 7.35 18.74
CA TYR A 134 -7.60 6.32 18.05
C TYR A 134 -8.75 5.78 18.93
N ASN A 135 -9.96 5.73 18.37
CA ASN A 135 -11.12 5.14 19.02
C ASN A 135 -11.40 3.77 18.40
N PRO A 136 -11.13 2.64 19.08
CA PRO A 136 -11.40 1.31 18.55
C PRO A 136 -12.90 0.98 18.48
N ASP A 137 -13.76 1.71 19.18
CA ASP A 137 -15.19 1.42 19.25
C ASP A 137 -16.00 2.20 18.20
N PHE A 138 -15.37 2.61 17.09
CA PHE A 138 -16.06 3.33 16.02
C PHE A 138 -16.90 2.39 15.15
N HIS A 139 -17.93 2.95 14.49
CA HIS A 139 -18.77 2.28 13.50
C HIS A 139 -18.68 3.03 12.17
N TYR A 140 -18.44 2.33 11.07
CA TYR A 140 -18.13 2.91 9.75
C TYR A 140 -19.35 3.15 8.85
#